data_AF-A0A528CIV2-F1
#
_entry.id   AF-A0A528CIV2-F1
#
_cell.length_a   1.000
_cell.length_b   1.000
_cell.length_c   1.000
_cell.angle_alpha   90.00
_cell.angle_beta   90.00
_cell.angle_gamma   90.00
#
_symmetry.space_group_name_H-M   'P 1'
#
loop_
_entity.id
_entity.type
_entity.pdbx_description
1 polymer ?
#
loop_
_entity_poly.entity_id
_entity_poly.type
_entity_poly.pdbx_seq_one_letter_code
_entity_poly.pdbx_strand_id
1 'polypeptide(L)'
;SYNTWPLMDGKLIPGDLMILEPAWRNFFESPKTVQFIHRLGAYTIFVAALWHMIATHRRQPGTTHAHRATLLFLLVLAQALIGIGTLLMQVPLHMALMHQAFALVLLGFAAAHWRGTKGAYPMPNQIAVRG
;
A
#
# COMPACT_ATOMS: atom_id res chain seq x y z
N SER A 1 -5.69 11.51 21.72
CA SER A 1 -5.82 11.24 20.28
C SER A 1 -4.43 11.14 19.66
N TYR A 2 -4.15 10.16 18.80
CA TYR A 2 -2.82 9.92 18.23
C TYR A 2 -2.72 10.46 16.78
N ASN A 3 -3.13 11.70 16.58
CA ASN A 3 -3.27 12.31 15.24
C ASN A 3 -2.03 13.07 14.77
N THR A 4 -0.88 12.86 15.41
CA THR A 4 0.39 13.45 15.01
C THR A 4 1.13 12.56 14.01
N TRP A 5 1.97 13.18 13.18
CA TRP A 5 2.86 12.51 12.23
C TRP A 5 4.17 13.34 12.11
N PRO A 6 5.37 12.73 11.98
CA PRO A 6 5.64 11.29 11.92
C PRO A 6 5.60 10.60 13.30
N LEU A 7 5.72 11.39 14.37
CA LEU A 7 5.64 10.92 15.75
C LEU A 7 4.23 10.43 16.09
N MET A 8 4.14 9.51 17.04
CA MET A 8 2.90 9.04 17.64
C MET A 8 3.07 9.15 19.15
N ASP A 9 2.25 9.97 19.80
CA ASP A 9 2.36 10.19 21.26
C ASP A 9 3.74 10.75 21.69
N GLY A 10 4.31 11.63 20.86
CA GLY A 10 5.65 12.22 21.07
C GLY A 10 6.83 11.27 20.83
N LYS A 11 6.58 10.00 20.47
CA LYS A 11 7.62 8.98 20.22
C LYS A 11 7.47 8.37 18.83
N LEU A 12 8.53 7.78 18.30
CA LEU A 12 8.46 6.98 17.05
C LEU A 12 7.78 5.63 17.31
N ILE A 13 8.08 5.01 18.45
CA ILE A 13 7.45 3.79 18.94
C ILE A 13 6.73 4.17 20.24
N PRO A 14 5.38 4.15 20.27
CA PRO A 14 4.65 4.45 21.48
C PRO A 14 4.92 3.39 22.55
N GLY A 15 4.95 3.82 23.81
CA GLY A 15 4.89 2.88 24.93
C GLY A 15 3.51 2.22 25.02
N ASP A 16 3.45 1.11 25.75
CA ASP A 16 2.21 0.46 26.16
C ASP A 16 1.34 -0.02 24.98
N LEU A 17 1.97 -0.73 24.03
CA LEU A 17 1.27 -1.33 22.88
C LEU A 17 0.58 -2.67 23.21
N MET A 18 0.92 -3.30 24.34
CA MET A 18 0.48 -4.64 24.73
C MET A 18 -0.18 -4.61 26.12
N ILE A 19 -1.14 -3.71 26.32
CA ILE A 19 -1.81 -3.50 27.62
C ILE A 19 -2.94 -4.53 27.82
N LEU A 20 -3.65 -4.89 26.76
CA LEU A 20 -4.77 -5.83 26.83
C LEU A 20 -4.27 -7.27 26.93
N GLU A 21 -4.91 -8.06 27.78
CA GLU A 21 -4.70 -9.51 27.88
C GLU A 21 -5.93 -10.28 27.34
N PRO A 22 -5.73 -11.37 26.59
CA PRO A 22 -4.46 -11.83 26.00
C PRO A 22 -3.88 -10.86 24.96
N ALA A 23 -2.55 -10.83 24.85
CA ALA A 23 -1.80 -9.85 24.06
C ALA A 23 -2.25 -9.67 22.59
N TRP A 24 -2.81 -10.71 21.95
CA TRP A 24 -3.29 -10.64 20.56
C TRP A 24 -4.46 -9.67 20.38
N ARG A 25 -5.22 -9.38 21.44
CA ARG A 25 -6.32 -8.41 21.41
C ARG A 25 -5.84 -7.01 21.06
N ASN A 26 -4.62 -6.63 21.45
CA ASN A 26 -4.11 -5.29 21.17
C ASN A 26 -4.07 -4.99 19.66
N PHE A 27 -3.85 -5.99 18.80
CA PHE A 27 -3.82 -5.78 17.35
C PHE A 27 -5.18 -5.41 16.74
N PHE A 28 -6.27 -5.55 17.47
CA PHE A 28 -7.64 -5.30 16.97
C PHE A 28 -8.44 -4.36 17.88
N GLU A 29 -8.28 -4.50 19.19
CA GLU A 29 -9.07 -3.80 20.21
C GLU A 29 -8.38 -2.54 20.74
N SER A 30 -7.03 -2.44 20.67
CA SER A 30 -6.30 -1.25 21.10
C SER A 30 -6.15 -0.26 19.94
N PRO A 31 -6.81 0.92 19.97
CA PRO A 31 -6.71 1.90 18.90
C PRO A 31 -5.27 2.37 18.67
N LYS A 32 -4.48 2.44 19.75
CA LYS A 32 -3.05 2.81 19.70
C LYS A 32 -2.26 1.80 18.89
N THR A 33 -2.44 0.52 19.20
CA THR A 33 -1.68 -0.56 18.56
C THR A 33 -2.12 -0.76 17.12
N VAL A 34 -3.43 -0.73 16.85
CA VAL A 34 -3.99 -0.78 15.49
C VAL A 34 -3.42 0.33 14.60
N GLN A 35 -3.36 1.56 15.12
CA GLN A 35 -2.86 2.69 14.36
C GLN A 35 -1.34 2.62 14.16
N PHE A 36 -0.59 2.13 15.14
CA PHE A 36 0.85 1.91 15.01
C PHE A 36 1.17 0.86 13.94
N ILE A 37 0.53 -0.32 13.99
CA ILE A 37 0.76 -1.36 12.98
C ILE A 37 0.30 -0.92 11.58
N HIS A 38 -0.75 -0.12 11.48
CA HIS A 38 -1.20 0.45 10.21
C HIS A 38 -0.16 1.40 9.62
N ARG A 39 0.45 2.29 10.43
CA ARG A 39 1.56 3.16 10.00
C ARG A 39 2.76 2.34 9.49
N LEU A 40 3.14 1.30 10.23
CA LEU A 40 4.24 0.41 9.84
C LEU A 40 3.95 -0.31 8.51
N GLY A 41 2.72 -0.81 8.33
CA GLY A 41 2.26 -1.39 7.08
C GLY A 41 2.32 -0.40 5.91
N ALA A 42 1.86 0.84 6.12
CA ALA A 42 1.92 1.89 5.11
C ALA A 42 3.36 2.21 4.67
N TYR A 43 4.30 2.34 5.61
CA TYR A 43 5.72 2.55 5.29
C TYR A 43 6.32 1.37 4.53
N THR A 44 5.99 0.14 4.94
CA THR A 44 6.47 -1.09 4.29
C THR A 44 6.00 -1.15 2.83
N ILE A 45 4.72 -0.89 2.58
CA ILE A 45 4.13 -0.85 1.24
C ILE A 45 4.76 0.26 0.39
N PHE A 46 4.97 1.45 0.98
CA PHE A 46 5.59 2.57 0.28
C PHE A 46 7.01 2.23 -0.20
N VAL A 47 7.85 1.69 0.69
CA VAL A 47 9.22 1.28 0.36
C VAL A 47 9.22 0.14 -0.66
N ALA A 48 8.34 -0.86 -0.51
CA ALA A 48 8.22 -1.96 -1.45
C ALA A 48 7.80 -1.49 -2.85
N ALA A 49 6.84 -0.57 -2.94
CA ALA A 49 6.40 0.00 -4.21
C ALA A 49 7.50 0.85 -4.87
N LEU A 50 8.24 1.65 -4.09
CA LEU A 50 9.37 2.43 -4.57
C LEU A 50 10.48 1.52 -5.11
N TRP A 51 10.85 0.49 -4.33
CA TRP A 51 11.80 -0.53 -4.77
C TRP A 51 11.32 -1.16 -6.07
N HIS A 52 10.07 -1.62 -6.13
CA HIS A 52 9.50 -2.31 -7.29
C HIS A 52 9.57 -1.44 -8.55
N MET A 53 9.25 -0.14 -8.43
CA MET A 53 9.41 0.83 -9.51
C MET A 53 10.86 0.90 -10.00
N ILE A 54 11.82 1.14 -9.10
CA ILE A 54 13.25 1.24 -9.43
C ILE A 54 13.77 -0.06 -10.06
N ALA A 55 13.43 -1.21 -9.46
CA ALA A 55 13.87 -2.52 -9.92
C ALA A 55 13.31 -2.89 -11.30
N THR A 56 12.07 -2.48 -11.60
CA THR A 56 11.45 -2.70 -12.91
C THR A 56 12.08 -1.81 -13.98
N HIS A 57 12.30 -0.53 -13.68
CA HIS A 57 12.99 0.40 -14.61
C HIS A 57 14.41 -0.04 -14.94
N ARG A 58 15.15 -0.57 -13.96
CA ARG A 58 16.51 -1.07 -14.19
C ARG A 58 16.57 -2.33 -15.05
N ARG A 59 15.53 -3.18 -14.99
CA ARG A 59 15.50 -4.46 -15.72
C ARG A 59 14.83 -4.37 -17.09
N GLN A 60 13.84 -3.50 -17.24
CA GLN A 60 12.98 -3.42 -18.43
C GLN A 60 12.65 -1.95 -18.77
N PRO A 61 13.67 -1.10 -19.02
CA PRO A 61 13.45 0.32 -19.29
C PRO A 61 12.58 0.52 -20.54
N GLY A 62 11.70 1.54 -20.50
CA GLY A 62 10.84 1.91 -21.62
C GLY A 62 9.67 0.96 -21.92
N THR A 63 9.52 -0.13 -21.14
CA THR A 63 8.41 -1.08 -21.34
C THR A 63 7.12 -0.63 -20.65
N THR A 64 5.99 -1.16 -21.10
CA THR A 64 4.70 -0.99 -20.43
C THR A 64 4.75 -1.43 -18.95
N HIS A 65 5.57 -2.43 -18.60
CA HIS A 65 5.73 -2.86 -17.21
C HIS A 65 6.39 -1.79 -16.33
N ALA A 66 7.40 -1.09 -16.85
CA ALA A 66 8.06 0.01 -16.14
C ALA A 66 7.13 1.22 -15.94
N HIS A 67 6.35 1.58 -16.96
CA HIS A 67 5.33 2.64 -16.82
C HIS A 67 4.26 2.26 -15.79
N ARG A 68 3.75 1.03 -15.81
CA ARG A 68 2.75 0.55 -14.84
C ARG A 68 3.31 0.48 -13.42
N ALA A 69 4.58 0.10 -13.25
CA ALA A 69 5.24 0.12 -11.94
C ALA A 69 5.37 1.55 -11.38
N THR A 70 5.63 2.54 -12.25
CA THR A 70 5.63 3.96 -11.87
C THR A 70 4.25 4.42 -11.44
N LEU A 71 3.21 4.09 -12.22
CA LEU A 71 1.83 4.41 -11.86
C LEU A 71 1.41 3.75 -10.54
N LEU A 72 1.80 2.49 -10.29
CA LEU A 72 1.55 1.83 -9.01
C LEU A 72 2.15 2.62 -7.85
N PHE A 73 3.40 3.06 -7.97
CA PHE A 73 4.06 3.85 -6.94
C PHE A 73 3.37 5.21 -6.72
N LEU A 74 2.95 5.90 -7.78
CA LEU A 74 2.22 7.16 -7.68
C LEU A 74 0.87 6.99 -6.97
N LEU A 75 0.15 5.89 -7.24
CA LEU A 75 -1.08 5.56 -6.52
C LEU A 75 -0.81 5.28 -5.03
N VAL A 76 0.26 4.55 -4.70
CA VAL A 76 0.66 4.32 -3.31
C VAL A 76 1.02 5.63 -2.60
N LEU A 77 1.75 6.54 -3.27
CA LEU A 77 2.08 7.86 -2.75
C LEU A 77 0.81 8.69 -2.49
N ALA A 78 -0.11 8.75 -3.45
CA ALA A 78 -1.38 9.45 -3.30
C ALA A 78 -2.20 8.88 -2.12
N GLN A 79 -2.30 7.55 -2.02
CA GLN A 79 -2.96 6.88 -0.90
C GLN A 79 -2.34 7.27 0.45
N ALA A 80 -1.00 7.28 0.54
CA ALA A 80 -0.29 7.67 1.76
C ALA A 80 -0.58 9.12 2.15
N LEU A 81 -0.57 10.05 1.18
CA LEU A 81 -0.90 11.46 1.42
C LEU A 81 -2.33 11.65 1.91
N ILE A 82 -3.31 10.96 1.29
CA ILE A 82 -4.70 10.97 1.73
C ILE A 82 -4.80 10.42 3.16
N GLY A 83 -4.12 9.31 3.47
CA GLY A 83 -4.13 8.69 4.79
C GLY A 83 -3.54 9.59 5.89
N ILE A 84 -2.42 10.24 5.60
CA ILE A 84 -1.80 11.24 6.49
C ILE A 84 -2.75 12.43 6.68
N GLY A 85 -3.39 12.92 5.61
CA GLY A 85 -4.40 13.98 5.69
C GLY A 85 -5.58 13.61 6.59
N THR A 86 -6.15 12.42 6.39
CA THR A 86 -7.24 11.88 7.23
C THR A 86 -6.82 11.83 8.70
N LEU A 87 -5.60 11.36 8.98
CA LEU A 87 -5.04 11.30 10.32
C LEU A 87 -4.94 12.70 10.96
N LEU A 88 -4.30 13.64 10.28
CA LEU A 88 -4.06 15.00 10.78
C LEU A 88 -5.37 15.76 11.02
N MET A 89 -6.39 15.53 10.19
CA MET A 89 -7.72 16.14 10.31
C MET A 89 -8.63 15.45 11.33
N GLN A 90 -8.11 14.50 12.12
CA GLN A 90 -8.86 13.76 13.14
C GLN A 90 -9.96 12.85 12.58
N VAL A 91 -9.70 12.23 11.42
CA VAL A 91 -10.56 11.23 10.79
C VAL A 91 -11.97 11.75 10.49
N PRO A 92 -12.12 12.86 9.75
CA PRO A 92 -13.44 13.30 9.33
C PRO A 92 -14.00 12.30 8.32
N LEU A 93 -15.31 12.04 8.38
CA LEU A 93 -15.96 10.95 7.64
C LEU A 93 -15.65 10.98 6.14
N HIS A 94 -15.70 12.15 5.51
CA HIS A 94 -15.45 12.29 4.08
C HIS A 94 -14.01 11.92 3.68
N MET A 95 -13.00 12.31 4.48
CA MET A 95 -11.60 11.93 4.21
C MET A 95 -11.37 10.44 4.48
N ALA A 96 -12.00 9.89 5.52
CA ALA A 96 -11.93 8.47 5.82
C ALA A 96 -12.51 7.62 4.67
N LEU A 97 -13.69 8.00 4.15
CA LEU A 97 -14.31 7.36 3.00
C LEU A 97 -13.47 7.52 1.73
N MET A 98 -12.90 8.70 1.49
CA MET A 98 -12.01 8.94 0.36
C MET A 98 -10.77 8.04 0.41
N HIS A 99 -10.14 7.91 1.58
CA HIS A 99 -9.01 7.01 1.80
C HIS A 99 -9.38 5.55 1.53
N GLN A 100 -10.56 5.11 1.99
CA GLN A 100 -11.04 3.74 1.77
C GLN A 100 -11.38 3.47 0.30
N ALA A 101 -12.08 4.39 -0.37
CA ALA A 101 -12.42 4.26 -1.78
C ALA A 101 -11.16 4.21 -2.66
N PHE A 102 -10.18 5.07 -2.39
CA PHE A 102 -8.91 5.06 -3.13
C PHE A 102 -8.10 3.79 -2.85
N ALA A 103 -8.14 3.23 -1.64
CA ALA A 103 -7.51 1.96 -1.33
C ALA A 103 -8.04 0.82 -2.22
N LEU A 104 -9.35 0.80 -2.50
CA LEU A 104 -9.95 -0.20 -3.40
C LEU A 104 -9.47 -0.04 -4.85
N VAL A 105 -9.35 1.20 -5.33
CA VAL A 105 -8.80 1.50 -6.67
C VAL A 105 -7.34 1.05 -6.76
N LEU A 106 -6.53 1.39 -5.76
CA LEU A 106 -5.14 0.96 -5.67
C LEU A 106 -5.02 -0.57 -5.65
N LEU A 107 -5.86 -1.27 -4.88
CA LEU A 107 -5.88 -2.73 -4.83
C LEU A 107 -6.24 -3.34 -6.19
N GLY A 108 -7.27 -2.82 -6.87
CA GLY A 108 -7.66 -3.27 -8.20
C GLY A 108 -6.54 -3.07 -9.23
N PHE A 109 -5.88 -1.91 -9.20
CA PHE A 109 -4.73 -1.64 -10.06
C PHE A 109 -3.55 -2.57 -9.75
N ALA A 110 -3.23 -2.80 -8.47
CA ALA A 110 -2.16 -3.72 -8.07
C ALA A 110 -2.42 -5.15 -8.55
N ALA A 111 -3.67 -5.64 -8.44
CA ALA A 111 -4.07 -6.95 -8.95
C ALA A 111 -3.94 -7.03 -10.49
N ALA A 112 -4.39 -6.01 -11.21
CA ALA A 112 -4.25 -5.93 -12.66
C ALA A 112 -2.77 -5.85 -13.10
N HIS A 113 -1.94 -5.11 -12.35
CA HIS A 113 -0.50 -5.00 -12.56
C HIS A 113 0.18 -6.36 -12.38
N TRP A 114 -0.11 -7.05 -11.28
CA TRP A 114 0.37 -8.41 -11.02
C TRP A 114 -0.03 -9.36 -12.15
N ARG A 115 -1.30 -9.35 -12.58
CA ARG A 115 -1.77 -10.19 -13.70
C ARG A 115 -0.99 -9.91 -14.98
N GLY A 116 -0.72 -8.63 -15.27
CA GLY A 116 0.07 -8.22 -16.42
C GLY A 116 1.46 -8.84 -16.46
N THR A 117 2.10 -9.06 -15.30
CA THR A 117 3.46 -9.66 -15.23
C THR A 117 3.51 -11.16 -15.53
N LYS A 118 2.37 -11.86 -15.53
CA LYS A 118 2.31 -13.31 -15.80
C LYS A 118 2.15 -13.64 -17.29
N GLY A 119 1.96 -12.65 -18.15
CA GLY A 119 1.70 -12.85 -19.59
C GLY A 119 0.28 -13.35 -19.89
N ALA A 120 -0.08 -13.39 -21.17
CA ALA A 120 -1.33 -14.00 -21.64
C ALA A 120 -1.22 -15.54 -21.57
N TYR A 121 -2.33 -16.24 -21.33
CA TYR A 121 -2.33 -17.70 -21.42
C TYR A 121 -1.98 -18.12 -22.86
N PRO A 122 -1.23 -19.23 -23.05
CA PRO A 122 -0.99 -19.78 -24.38
C PRO A 122 -2.34 -20.07 -25.04
N MET A 123 -2.60 -19.46 -26.20
CA MET A 123 -3.80 -19.77 -26.96
C MET A 123 -3.63 -21.17 -27.56
N PRO A 124 -4.60 -22.10 -27.42
CA PRO A 124 -4.48 -23.47 -27.91
C PRO A 124 -4.15 -23.63 -29.39
N ASN A 125 -4.29 -22.56 -30.19
CA ASN A 125 -4.25 -22.60 -31.65
C ASN A 125 -3.04 -21.89 -32.29
N GLN A 126 -1.92 -21.72 -31.57
CA GLN A 126 -0.66 -21.39 -32.24
C GLN A 126 -0.14 -22.63 -32.98
N ILE A 127 -0.68 -22.84 -34.18
CA ILE A 127 -0.18 -23.81 -35.15
C ILE A 127 1.29 -23.49 -35.39
N ALA A 128 2.16 -24.42 -35.02
CA ALA A 128 3.57 -24.35 -35.33
C ALA A 128 3.73 -24.34 -36.86
N VAL A 129 4.00 -23.18 -37.44
CA VAL A 129 4.46 -23.08 -38.82
C VAL A 129 5.88 -23.64 -38.84
N ARG A 130 5.99 -24.96 -39.01
CA ARG A 130 7.24 -25.62 -39.38
C ARG A 130 7.39 -25.43 -40.89
N GLY A 131 8.34 -24.57 -41.27
CA GLY A 131 8.92 -24.56 -42.61
C GLY A 131 9.91 -25.70 -42.79
#